data_AF-A0A258BC55-F1
#
_entry.id   AF-A0A258BC55-F1
#
_cell.length_a   1.000
_cell.length_b   1.000
_cell.length_c   1.000
_cell.angle_alpha   90.00
_cell.angle_beta   90.00
_cell.angle_gamma   90.00
#
_symmetry.space_group_name_H-M   'P 1'
#
loop_
_entity.id
_entity.type
_entity.pdbx_description
1 polymer ?
#
loop_
_entity_poly.entity_id
_entity_poly.type
_entity_poly.pdbx_seq_one_letter_code
_entity_poly.pdbx_strand_id
1 'polypeptide(L)'
;MVNVDNYFTAGRARAPWKFYLADLSGATEGDGNVKSPKGIASQTIVDAGAQEAGRRLVFSGQGLGAALFQGPLVDLSRQTTGELALSITYKMDKAAEGPVTLGVGRDPFIQGRVDVSKALAPTGGQFKTLKIKLGCFRDAGADMKQIGVPFALSSEKALDLTYTTIKLTAVEGDGNCP
;
A
#
# COMPACT_ATOMS: atom_id res chain seq x y z
N MET A 1 -11.50 20.83 -0.71
CA MET A 1 -10.57 20.17 0.24
C MET A 1 -9.89 19.03 -0.52
N VAL A 2 -8.56 18.96 -0.53
CA VAL A 2 -7.83 17.90 -1.25
C VAL A 2 -7.96 16.60 -0.47
N ASN A 3 -8.25 15.50 -1.16
CA ASN A 3 -8.32 14.17 -0.56
C ASN A 3 -6.93 13.70 -0.11
N VAL A 4 -6.74 13.62 1.21
CA VAL A 4 -5.47 13.20 1.83
C VAL A 4 -5.55 11.83 2.50
N ASP A 5 -6.76 11.30 2.67
CA ASP A 5 -6.99 10.13 3.51
C ASP A 5 -7.50 8.90 2.74
N ASN A 6 -8.08 9.03 1.55
CA ASN A 6 -8.58 7.88 0.78
C ASN A 6 -7.70 7.64 -0.45
N TYR A 7 -7.05 6.48 -0.54
CA TYR A 7 -6.16 6.16 -1.67
C TYR A 7 -6.84 5.19 -2.63
N PHE A 8 -7.48 4.15 -2.10
CA PHE A 8 -8.28 3.20 -2.86
C PHE A 8 -9.54 2.80 -2.08
N THR A 9 -10.71 2.95 -2.71
CA THR A 9 -12.00 2.59 -2.12
C THR A 9 -12.98 2.20 -3.22
N ALA A 10 -13.83 1.22 -2.97
CA ALA A 10 -14.89 0.80 -3.91
C ALA A 10 -14.35 0.51 -5.33
N GLY A 11 -13.23 -0.23 -5.41
CA GLY A 11 -12.68 -0.67 -6.68
C GLY A 11 -12.06 0.42 -7.54
N ARG A 12 -11.64 1.57 -6.97
CA ARG A 12 -11.02 2.69 -7.70
C ARG A 12 -9.95 3.39 -6.87
N ALA A 13 -8.87 3.81 -7.52
CA ALA A 13 -7.97 4.82 -7.00
C ALA A 13 -8.71 6.16 -6.87
N ARG A 14 -8.42 6.92 -5.81
CA ARG A 14 -9.13 8.18 -5.52
C ARG A 14 -8.23 9.35 -5.83
N ALA A 15 -8.70 10.26 -6.68
CA ALA A 15 -8.00 11.50 -6.99
C ALA A 15 -7.60 12.26 -5.71
N PRO A 16 -6.43 12.92 -5.68
CA PRO A 16 -5.48 13.08 -6.78
C PRO A 16 -4.50 11.90 -6.95
N TRP A 17 -4.67 10.82 -6.19
CA TRP A 17 -3.75 9.69 -6.17
C TRP A 17 -3.95 8.80 -7.39
N LYS A 18 -2.83 8.48 -8.05
CA LYS A 18 -2.74 7.54 -9.16
C LYS A 18 -2.00 6.30 -8.69
N PHE A 19 -2.41 5.13 -9.18
CA PHE A 19 -1.78 3.87 -8.84
C PHE A 19 -0.76 3.46 -9.89
N TYR A 20 0.37 2.93 -9.43
CA TYR A 20 1.47 2.45 -10.26
C TYR A 20 1.92 1.07 -9.82
N LEU A 21 2.26 0.23 -10.80
CA LEU A 21 3.11 -0.94 -10.59
C LEU A 21 4.50 -0.65 -11.14
N ALA A 22 5.52 -0.87 -10.32
CA ALA A 22 6.90 -0.58 -10.64
C ALA A 22 7.80 -1.80 -10.46
N ASP A 23 8.89 -1.79 -11.22
CA ASP A 23 10.04 -2.66 -11.06
C ASP A 23 11.31 -1.88 -11.45
N LEU A 24 12.46 -2.56 -11.50
CA LEU A 24 13.74 -1.93 -11.83
C LEU A 24 13.80 -1.32 -13.24
N SER A 25 12.82 -1.56 -14.11
CA SER A 25 12.72 -0.98 -15.46
C SER A 25 11.73 0.18 -15.58
N GLY A 26 11.14 0.62 -14.45
CA GLY A 26 10.28 1.78 -14.38
C GLY A 26 8.92 1.46 -13.78
N ALA A 27 7.93 2.28 -14.11
CA ALA A 27 6.58 2.16 -13.57
C ALA A 27 5.52 2.29 -14.67
N THR A 28 4.40 1.60 -14.47
CA THR A 28 3.21 1.67 -15.32
C THR A 28 2.02 2.14 -14.49
N GLU A 29 1.37 3.21 -14.94
CA GLU A 29 0.15 3.74 -14.32
C GLU A 29 -1.06 2.88 -14.68
N GLY A 30 -1.94 2.62 -13.72
CA GLY A 30 -3.26 2.08 -13.99
C GLY A 30 -3.84 1.31 -12.80
N ASP A 31 -5.05 1.66 -12.35
CA ASP A 31 -5.71 1.03 -11.21
C ASP A 31 -6.63 -0.15 -11.60
N GLY A 32 -6.53 -0.66 -12.83
CA GLY A 32 -7.26 -1.82 -13.35
C GLY A 32 -6.38 -3.07 -13.47
N ASN A 33 -6.51 -3.77 -14.61
CA ASN A 33 -5.58 -4.84 -14.99
C ASN A 33 -4.29 -4.21 -15.52
N VAL A 34 -3.17 -4.40 -14.81
CA VAL A 34 -1.89 -3.75 -15.15
C VAL A 34 -0.73 -4.65 -14.72
N LYS A 35 0.44 -4.45 -15.34
CA LYS A 35 1.71 -5.07 -14.94
C LYS A 35 2.78 -3.99 -14.89
N SER A 36 3.77 -4.17 -14.03
CA SER A 36 5.02 -3.41 -14.11
C SER A 36 5.75 -3.72 -15.44
N PRO A 37 6.71 -2.89 -15.89
CA PRO A 37 7.34 -3.04 -17.22
C PRO A 37 7.90 -4.44 -17.54
N LYS A 38 8.49 -5.12 -16.54
CA LYS A 38 8.99 -6.51 -16.65
C LYS A 38 8.01 -7.55 -16.10
N GLY A 39 6.84 -7.15 -15.64
CA GLY A 39 5.84 -8.04 -15.07
C GLY A 39 6.22 -8.65 -13.72
N ILE A 40 7.16 -8.04 -12.99
CA ILE A 40 7.52 -8.45 -11.62
C ILE A 40 6.35 -8.25 -10.66
N ALA A 41 5.62 -7.15 -10.82
CA ALA A 41 4.34 -6.93 -10.14
C ALA A 41 3.21 -6.92 -11.16
N SER A 42 2.07 -7.51 -10.79
CA SER A 42 0.87 -7.50 -11.62
C SER A 42 -0.38 -7.35 -10.77
N GLN A 43 -1.40 -6.73 -11.35
CA GLN A 43 -2.69 -6.53 -10.72
C GLN A 43 -3.81 -6.93 -11.66
N THR A 44 -4.86 -7.56 -11.10
CA THR A 44 -6.12 -7.80 -11.79
C THR A 44 -7.32 -7.35 -10.96
N ILE A 45 -8.38 -6.93 -11.65
CA ILE A 45 -9.70 -6.65 -11.05
C ILE A 45 -10.35 -7.98 -10.64
N VAL A 46 -10.90 -8.01 -9.43
CA VAL A 46 -11.62 -9.18 -8.88
C VAL A 46 -12.86 -8.74 -8.12
N ASP A 47 -13.84 -9.64 -8.02
CA ASP A 47 -14.97 -9.48 -7.11
C ASP A 47 -14.51 -9.68 -5.66
N ALA A 48 -14.93 -8.80 -4.77
CA ALA A 48 -14.55 -8.81 -3.38
C ALA A 48 -15.63 -8.14 -2.50
N GLY A 49 -16.62 -8.93 -2.08
CA GLY A 49 -17.82 -8.44 -1.40
C GLY A 49 -18.82 -7.75 -2.34
N ALA A 50 -18.32 -6.91 -3.26
CA ALA A 50 -19.07 -6.34 -4.38
C ALA A 50 -18.32 -6.58 -5.71
N GLN A 51 -19.04 -6.43 -6.82
CA GLN A 51 -18.50 -6.63 -8.17
C GLN A 51 -17.33 -5.68 -8.43
N GLU A 52 -16.20 -6.20 -8.93
CA GLU A 52 -14.98 -5.47 -9.29
C GLU A 52 -14.39 -4.56 -8.19
N ALA A 53 -14.80 -4.77 -6.94
CA ALA A 53 -14.42 -3.93 -5.80
C ALA A 53 -13.01 -4.22 -5.29
N GLY A 54 -12.41 -5.36 -5.67
CA GLY A 54 -11.10 -5.80 -5.22
C GLY A 54 -10.02 -5.70 -6.29
N ARG A 55 -8.77 -5.74 -5.85
CA ARG A 55 -7.58 -5.92 -6.68
C ARG A 55 -6.75 -7.05 -6.15
N ARG A 56 -6.52 -8.07 -6.99
CA ARG A 56 -5.53 -9.10 -6.72
C ARG A 56 -4.18 -8.57 -7.18
N LEU A 57 -3.24 -8.45 -6.26
CA LEU A 57 -1.89 -7.98 -6.46
C LEU A 57 -0.93 -9.15 -6.28
N VAL A 58 -0.11 -9.41 -7.30
CA VAL A 58 0.85 -10.51 -7.32
C VAL A 58 2.24 -9.98 -7.63
N PHE A 59 3.20 -10.33 -6.78
CA PHE A 59 4.63 -10.18 -7.02
C PHE A 59 5.20 -11.55 -7.38
N SER A 60 5.95 -11.63 -8.49
CA SER A 60 6.42 -12.90 -9.06
C SER A 60 7.56 -13.55 -8.28
N GLY A 61 8.27 -12.78 -7.45
CA GLY A 61 9.47 -13.24 -6.76
C GLY A 61 10.73 -13.30 -7.63
N GLN A 62 10.67 -12.82 -8.88
CA GLN A 62 11.80 -12.82 -9.84
C GLN A 62 12.65 -11.54 -9.78
N GLY A 63 12.37 -10.66 -8.81
CA GLY A 63 13.05 -9.38 -8.63
C GLY A 63 12.23 -8.43 -7.76
N LEU A 64 12.78 -7.24 -7.51
CA LEU A 64 12.09 -6.20 -6.76
C LEU A 64 10.91 -5.63 -7.56
N GLY A 65 9.70 -5.77 -7.02
CA GLY A 65 8.50 -5.09 -7.49
C GLY A 65 7.92 -4.18 -6.44
N ALA A 66 7.18 -3.16 -6.86
CA ALA A 66 6.42 -2.28 -5.98
C ALA A 66 5.03 -1.96 -6.54
N ALA A 67 4.07 -1.78 -5.64
CA ALA A 67 2.74 -1.25 -5.91
C ALA A 67 2.55 0.01 -5.06
N LEU A 68 2.30 1.16 -5.67
CA LEU A 68 2.30 2.44 -4.97
C LEU A 68 1.23 3.41 -5.47
N PHE A 69 0.79 4.28 -4.57
CA PHE A 69 0.02 5.46 -4.94
C PHE A 69 0.94 6.66 -5.01
N GLN A 70 0.78 7.50 -6.04
CA GLN A 70 1.53 8.74 -6.18
C GLN A 70 0.62 9.89 -6.57
N GLY A 71 0.90 11.08 -6.04
CA GLY A 71 0.12 12.29 -6.27
C GLY A 71 0.91 13.56 -5.92
N PRO A 72 0.24 14.73 -5.86
CA PRO A 72 0.87 15.97 -5.40
C PRO A 72 1.32 15.85 -3.94
N LEU A 73 2.33 16.63 -3.57
CA LEU A 73 2.80 16.68 -2.19
C LEU A 73 1.71 17.24 -1.27
N VAL A 74 1.50 16.56 -0.14
CA VAL A 74 0.59 16.98 0.92
C VAL A 74 1.29 16.91 2.28
N ASP A 75 0.81 17.73 3.22
CA ASP A 75 1.25 17.70 4.61
C ASP A 75 0.34 16.76 5.43
N LEU A 76 0.90 15.63 5.88
CA LEU A 76 0.27 14.65 6.76
C LEU A 76 0.70 14.82 8.23
N SER A 77 1.34 15.93 8.61
CA SER A 77 1.78 16.17 10.00
C SER A 77 0.60 16.18 10.96
N ARG A 78 -0.55 16.75 10.57
CA ARG A 78 -1.75 16.77 11.42
C ARG A 78 -2.31 15.37 11.62
N GLN A 79 -2.37 14.57 10.56
CA GLN A 79 -2.82 13.17 10.60
C GLN A 79 -1.87 12.35 11.48
N THR A 80 -0.57 12.61 11.38
CA THR A 80 0.46 11.94 12.19
C THR A 80 0.31 12.29 13.68
N THR A 81 0.15 13.57 14.02
CA THR A 81 -0.09 14.02 15.41
C THR A 81 -1.42 13.53 15.96
N GLY A 82 -2.45 13.43 15.11
CA GLY A 82 -3.75 12.85 15.46
C GLY A 82 -3.76 11.32 15.54
N GLU A 83 -2.59 10.69 15.54
CA GLU A 83 -2.40 9.24 15.62
C GLU A 83 -3.14 8.43 14.55
N LEU A 84 -3.29 8.96 13.33
CA LEU A 84 -3.82 8.18 12.22
C LEU A 84 -2.82 7.10 11.80
N ALA A 85 -3.37 6.03 11.23
CA ALA A 85 -2.63 4.93 10.64
C ALA A 85 -2.93 4.79 9.15
N LEU A 86 -1.90 4.38 8.40
CA LEU A 86 -2.05 3.81 7.07
C LEU A 86 -2.70 2.44 7.22
N SER A 87 -3.87 2.28 6.60
CA SER A 87 -4.70 1.08 6.71
C SER A 87 -4.85 0.41 5.36
N ILE A 88 -4.68 -0.91 5.33
CA ILE A 88 -4.99 -1.77 4.18
C ILE A 88 -5.93 -2.89 4.61
N THR A 89 -7.07 -3.02 3.92
CA THR A 89 -7.96 -4.17 4.05
C THR A 89 -7.63 -5.17 2.96
N TYR A 90 -7.18 -6.36 3.37
CA TYR A 90 -6.63 -7.39 2.50
C TYR A 90 -7.13 -8.79 2.86
N LYS A 91 -7.06 -9.68 1.89
CA LYS A 91 -7.19 -11.12 2.02
C LYS A 91 -5.93 -11.76 1.45
N MET A 92 -5.38 -12.75 2.14
CA MET A 92 -4.16 -13.44 1.75
C MET A 92 -4.28 -14.92 2.11
N ASP A 93 -4.04 -15.80 1.14
CA ASP A 93 -4.22 -17.25 1.33
C ASP A 93 -2.91 -17.96 1.71
N LYS A 94 -1.76 -17.39 1.33
CA LYS A 94 -0.42 -17.92 1.61
C LYS A 94 0.46 -16.86 2.24
N ALA A 95 1.37 -17.29 3.12
CA ALA A 95 2.34 -16.37 3.72
C ALA A 95 3.26 -15.80 2.63
N ALA A 96 3.76 -14.58 2.86
CA ALA A 96 4.79 -14.01 2.00
C ALA A 96 6.04 -14.90 2.02
N GLU A 97 6.68 -15.11 0.86
CA GLU A 97 7.88 -15.94 0.75
C GLU A 97 9.17 -15.19 1.14
N GLY A 98 9.05 -13.95 1.63
CA GLY A 98 10.18 -13.14 2.08
C GLY A 98 9.76 -11.78 2.66
N PRO A 99 10.73 -10.85 2.78
CA PRO A 99 10.48 -9.50 3.27
C PRO A 99 9.44 -8.74 2.46
N VAL A 100 8.51 -8.09 3.14
CA VAL A 100 7.46 -7.24 2.59
C VAL A 100 7.53 -5.91 3.32
N THR A 101 7.67 -4.83 2.57
CA THR A 101 7.86 -3.49 3.13
C THR A 101 6.69 -2.60 2.77
N LEU A 102 6.18 -1.85 3.75
CA LEU A 102 5.34 -0.67 3.50
C LEU A 102 6.18 0.60 3.56
N GLY A 103 5.90 1.54 2.67
CA GLY A 103 6.58 2.83 2.57
C GLY A 103 5.60 4.00 2.49
N VAL A 104 6.01 5.11 3.10
CA VAL A 104 5.37 6.43 2.98
C VAL A 104 6.48 7.47 2.77
N GLY A 105 6.30 8.40 1.84
CA GLY A 105 7.33 9.40 1.60
C GLY A 105 7.01 10.43 0.54
N ARG A 106 8.04 11.19 0.16
CA ARG A 106 7.94 12.28 -0.81
C ARG A 106 7.72 11.75 -2.21
N ASP A 107 8.42 10.70 -2.58
CA ASP A 107 8.42 10.10 -3.91
C ASP A 107 8.82 8.60 -3.82
N PRO A 108 8.85 7.84 -4.92
CA PRO A 108 9.21 6.42 -4.92
C PRO A 108 10.60 6.10 -4.33
N PHE A 109 11.51 7.07 -4.29
CA PHE A 109 12.90 6.88 -3.85
C PHE A 109 13.10 7.31 -2.40
N ILE A 110 12.46 8.40 -1.97
CA ILE A 110 12.60 8.99 -0.63
C ILE A 110 11.40 8.65 0.25
N GLN A 111 11.55 7.62 1.10
CA GLN A 111 10.49 7.08 1.95
C GLN A 111 11.01 6.61 3.31
N GLY A 112 10.19 6.79 4.34
CA GLY A 112 10.27 5.98 5.56
C GLY A 112 9.63 4.62 5.29
N ARG A 113 10.33 3.55 5.64
CA ARG A 113 9.97 2.17 5.30
C ARG A 113 9.88 1.32 6.56
N VAL A 114 8.84 0.49 6.61
CA VAL A 114 8.54 -0.40 7.73
C VAL A 114 8.38 -1.81 7.19
N ASP A 115 9.11 -2.76 7.77
CA ASP A 115 8.92 -4.18 7.49
C ASP A 115 7.57 -4.63 8.06
N VAL A 116 6.71 -5.20 7.23
CA VAL A 116 5.39 -5.70 7.63
C VAL A 116 5.25 -7.20 7.43
N SER A 117 6.33 -7.94 7.15
CA SER A 117 6.28 -9.38 6.88
C SER A 117 5.62 -10.17 7.99
N LYS A 118 5.85 -9.80 9.26
CA LYS A 118 5.23 -10.48 10.40
C LYS A 118 3.78 -10.07 10.63
N ALA A 119 3.43 -8.84 10.28
CA ALA A 119 2.09 -8.28 10.46
C ALA A 119 1.13 -8.67 9.32
N LEU A 120 1.69 -8.94 8.14
CA LEU A 120 0.97 -9.41 6.96
C LEU A 120 0.90 -10.94 6.98
N ALA A 121 -0.19 -11.47 7.54
CA ALA A 121 -0.38 -12.90 7.74
C ALA A 121 -1.51 -13.46 6.87
N PRO A 122 -1.49 -14.77 6.55
CA PRO A 122 -2.63 -15.43 5.95
C PRO A 122 -3.91 -15.18 6.74
N THR A 123 -4.97 -14.84 6.01
CA THR A 123 -6.22 -14.38 6.60
C THR A 123 -7.28 -15.47 6.71
N GLY A 124 -7.00 -16.68 6.22
CA GLY A 124 -7.93 -17.82 6.24
C GLY A 124 -9.15 -17.58 5.35
N GLY A 125 -8.96 -16.91 4.21
CA GLY A 125 -10.03 -16.61 3.25
C GLY A 125 -10.91 -15.41 3.61
N GLN A 126 -10.69 -14.77 4.76
CA GLN A 126 -11.45 -13.59 5.21
C GLN A 126 -10.69 -12.29 4.93
N PHE A 127 -11.39 -11.17 4.81
CA PHE A 127 -10.74 -9.86 4.79
C PHE A 127 -10.34 -9.44 6.21
N LYS A 128 -9.08 -9.03 6.37
CA LYS A 128 -8.53 -8.44 7.60
C LYS A 128 -7.96 -7.06 7.29
N THR A 129 -7.83 -6.23 8.31
CA THR A 129 -7.26 -4.89 8.19
C THR A 129 -5.93 -4.81 8.94
N LEU A 130 -4.87 -4.48 8.22
CA LEU A 130 -3.59 -4.08 8.80
C LEU A 130 -3.57 -2.56 8.93
N LYS A 131 -3.15 -2.05 10.09
CA LYS A 131 -2.98 -0.62 10.36
C LYS A 131 -1.56 -0.37 10.88
N ILE A 132 -0.82 0.52 10.24
CA ILE A 132 0.50 0.97 10.69
C ILE A 132 0.42 2.46 11.01
N LYS A 133 0.73 2.88 12.25
CA LYS A 133 0.71 4.30 12.63
C LYS A 133 1.60 5.12 11.71
N LEU A 134 1.15 6.30 11.32
CA LEU A 134 1.96 7.24 10.54
C LEU A 134 3.27 7.56 11.27
N GLY A 135 3.24 7.65 12.61
CA GLY A 135 4.43 7.82 13.44
C GLY A 135 5.55 6.83 13.14
N CYS A 136 5.25 5.57 12.81
CA CYS A 136 6.28 4.57 12.49
C CYS A 136 7.06 4.92 11.21
N PHE A 137 6.39 5.47 10.20
CA PHE A 137 7.07 5.90 8.98
C PHE A 137 7.89 7.18 9.20
N ARG A 138 7.40 8.09 10.06
CA ARG A 138 8.16 9.29 10.48
C ARG A 138 9.43 8.86 11.21
N ASP A 139 9.32 7.93 12.15
CA ASP A 139 10.45 7.43 12.93
C ASP A 139 11.42 6.62 12.05
N ALA A 140 10.92 6.02 10.97
CA ALA A 140 11.72 5.43 9.89
C ALA A 140 12.26 6.45 8.86
N GLY A 141 12.11 7.76 9.09
CA GLY A 141 12.73 8.84 8.30
C GLY A 141 11.85 9.52 7.25
N ALA A 142 10.54 9.25 7.20
CA ALA A 142 9.63 9.99 6.32
C ALA A 142 9.41 11.43 6.80
N ASP A 143 9.57 12.42 5.92
CA ASP A 143 9.13 13.79 6.19
C ASP A 143 7.62 13.92 5.94
N MET A 144 6.85 13.90 7.02
CA MET A 144 5.39 13.97 6.98
C MET A 144 4.82 15.29 6.45
N LYS A 145 5.65 16.33 6.27
CA LYS A 145 5.23 17.59 5.65
C LYS A 145 5.17 17.50 4.13
N GLN A 146 5.78 16.47 3.55
CA GLN A 146 5.98 16.36 2.10
C GLN A 146 5.71 14.93 1.63
N ILE A 147 4.45 14.51 1.69
CA ILE A 147 4.04 13.17 1.26
C ILE A 147 3.47 13.24 -0.16
N GLY A 148 4.16 12.61 -1.10
CA GLY A 148 3.69 12.38 -2.48
C GLY A 148 3.42 10.91 -2.78
N VAL A 149 3.93 9.99 -1.95
CA VAL A 149 3.69 8.55 -1.97
C VAL A 149 3.14 8.15 -0.60
N PRO A 150 1.81 8.13 -0.41
CA PRO A 150 1.21 7.82 0.89
C PRO A 150 1.08 6.30 1.15
N PHE A 151 1.39 5.48 0.16
CA PHE A 151 1.44 4.02 0.27
C PHE A 151 2.35 3.49 -0.82
N ALA A 152 3.31 2.64 -0.43
CA ALA A 152 4.06 1.78 -1.32
C ALA A 152 4.21 0.40 -0.65
N LEU A 153 3.80 -0.67 -1.33
CA LEU A 153 4.04 -2.05 -0.92
C LEU A 153 5.07 -2.66 -1.86
N SER A 154 6.16 -3.18 -1.33
CA SER A 154 7.24 -3.77 -2.12
C SER A 154 7.65 -5.13 -1.61
N SER A 155 8.01 -6.01 -2.54
CA SER A 155 8.56 -7.34 -2.25
C SER A 155 9.52 -7.78 -3.36
N GLU A 156 10.59 -8.45 -2.98
CA GLU A 156 11.48 -9.18 -3.91
C GLU A 156 11.09 -10.64 -4.07
N LYS A 157 10.34 -11.19 -3.10
CA LYS A 157 9.87 -12.58 -3.09
C LYS A 157 8.39 -12.66 -3.45
N ALA A 158 7.91 -13.88 -3.72
CA ALA A 158 6.54 -14.06 -4.12
C ALA A 158 5.58 -13.61 -3.01
N LEU A 159 4.56 -12.88 -3.44
CA LEU A 159 3.52 -12.30 -2.58
C LEU A 159 2.23 -12.24 -3.39
N ASP A 160 1.14 -12.79 -2.86
CA ASP A 160 -0.18 -12.78 -3.48
C ASP A 160 -1.21 -12.36 -2.44
N LEU A 161 -1.87 -11.23 -2.68
CA LEU A 161 -2.94 -10.73 -1.84
C LEU A 161 -4.03 -10.10 -2.68
N THR A 162 -5.25 -10.05 -2.14
CA THR A 162 -6.34 -9.23 -2.65
C THR A 162 -6.61 -8.10 -1.69
N TYR A 163 -6.66 -6.85 -2.15
CA TYR A 163 -7.04 -5.71 -1.32
C TYR A 163 -8.32 -5.03 -1.84
N THR A 164 -9.05 -4.39 -0.92
CA THR A 164 -10.31 -3.69 -1.22
C THR A 164 -10.32 -2.24 -0.77
N THR A 165 -9.45 -1.87 0.17
CA THR A 165 -9.41 -0.52 0.72
C THR A 165 -8.00 -0.18 1.18
N ILE A 166 -7.53 1.01 0.80
CA ILE A 166 -6.30 1.60 1.32
C ILE A 166 -6.60 3.07 1.66
N LYS A 167 -6.46 3.43 2.94
CA LYS A 167 -6.82 4.75 3.46
C LYS A 167 -6.09 5.07 4.76
N LEU A 168 -6.12 6.33 5.17
CA LEU A 168 -5.83 6.72 6.53
C LEU A 168 -7.08 6.54 7.40
N THR A 169 -6.87 6.10 8.63
CA THR A 169 -7.94 5.89 9.60
C THR A 169 -7.44 6.15 11.00
N ALA A 170 -8.34 6.58 11.88
CA ALA A 170 -8.04 6.63 13.30
C ALA A 170 -7.69 5.23 13.82
N VAL A 171 -6.76 5.20 14.76
CA VAL A 171 -6.41 4.01 15.50
C VAL A 171 -7.31 3.96 16.73
N GLU A 172 -8.26 3.03 16.77
CA GLU A 172 -8.92 2.62 18.01
C GLU A 172 -8.17 1.35 18.47
N GLY A 173 -7.23 1.49 19.43
CA GLY A 173 -6.41 0.38 19.96
C GLY A 173 -4.94 0.32 19.48
N ASP A 174 -4.35 -0.87 19.41
CA ASP A 174 -2.91 -1.07 19.16
C ASP A 174 -2.52 -0.87 17.69
N GLY A 175 -2.33 0.39 17.29
CA GLY A 175 -1.52 0.72 16.12
C GLY A 175 -0.04 0.67 16.50
N ASN A 176 0.56 -0.52 16.52
CA ASN A 176 1.97 -0.65 16.89
C ASN A 176 2.88 -0.62 15.68
N CYS A 177 4.10 -0.10 15.88
CA CYS A 177 5.16 -0.28 14.90
C CYS A 177 5.58 -1.77 14.93
N PRO A 178 5.62 -2.45 13.77
CA PRO A 178 6.04 -3.85 13.66
C PRO A 178 7.46 -4.13 14.14
#